data_AF-A0A4R6SV79-F1
#
_entry.id   AF-A0A4R6SV79-F1
#
_cell.length_a   1.000
_cell.length_b   1.000
_cell.length_c   1.000
_cell.angle_alpha   90.00
_cell.angle_beta   90.00
_cell.angle_gamma   90.00
#
_symmetry.space_group_name_H-M   'P 1'
#
loop_
_entity.id
_entity.type
_entity.pdbx_description
1 polymer ?
#
loop_
_entity_poly.entity_id
_entity_poly.type
_entity_poly.pdbx_seq_one_letter_code
_entity_poly.pdbx_strand_id
1 'polypeptide(L)'
;MQGINKARHLHLVDALLQLEDLIAGLEMSPEPYAELKSKRLELEDSYRVYLNILDRLAFHIATYEDLFMEVKVQYAVNHFKELKKQVQPKSLAAEKLKESIVLACST
;
A
#
# COMPACT_ATOMS: atom_id res chain seq x y z
N MET A 1 1.94 0.62 -10.70
CA MET A 1 2.82 -0.33 -9.99
C MET A 1 2.86 -1.63 -10.77
N GLN A 2 4.05 -2.12 -11.14
CA GLN A 2 4.21 -3.50 -11.59
C GLN A 2 4.28 -4.39 -10.34
N GLY A 3 3.18 -5.04 -10.00
CA GLY A 3 3.10 -6.00 -8.90
C GLY A 3 3.40 -7.44 -9.35
N ILE A 4 3.47 -8.37 -8.39
CA ILE A 4 3.49 -9.79 -8.73
C ILE A 4 2.14 -10.15 -9.36
N ASN A 5 2.17 -10.73 -10.55
CA ASN A 5 0.96 -11.17 -11.23
C ASN A 5 0.39 -12.42 -10.54
N LYS A 6 -0.77 -12.27 -9.88
CA LYS A 6 -1.46 -13.35 -9.18
C LYS A 6 -1.71 -14.57 -10.08
N ALA A 7 -2.17 -14.37 -11.32
CA ALA A 7 -2.45 -15.47 -12.24
C ALA A 7 -1.18 -16.24 -12.60
N ARG A 8 -0.05 -15.55 -12.85
CA ARG A 8 1.24 -16.20 -13.11
C ARG A 8 1.73 -17.01 -11.91
N HIS A 9 1.55 -16.49 -10.69
CA HIS A 9 1.89 -17.20 -9.47
C HIS A 9 1.05 -18.49 -9.33
N LEU A 10 -0.28 -18.37 -9.42
CA LEU A 10 -1.19 -19.50 -9.29
C LEU A 10 -0.91 -20.59 -10.34
N HIS A 11 -0.75 -20.20 -11.61
CA HIS A 11 -0.42 -21.17 -12.67
C HIS A 11 0.88 -21.94 -12.40
N LEU A 12 1.90 -21.28 -11.84
CA LEU A 12 3.16 -21.94 -11.51
C LEU A 12 2.99 -22.89 -10.32
N VAL A 13 2.26 -22.49 -9.27
CA VAL A 13 1.96 -23.36 -8.13
C VAL A 13 1.18 -24.59 -8.57
N ASP A 14 0.15 -24.43 -9.40
CA ASP A 14 -0.63 -25.54 -9.94
C ASP A 14 0.24 -26.50 -10.76
N ALA A 15 1.15 -25.98 -11.58
CA ALA A 15 2.09 -26.81 -12.34
C ALA A 15 3.07 -27.58 -11.45
N LEU A 16 3.54 -26.97 -10.35
CA LEU A 16 4.42 -27.63 -9.38
C LEU A 16 3.69 -28.73 -8.61
N LEU A 17 2.42 -28.52 -8.23
CA LEU A 17 1.58 -29.53 -7.60
C LEU A 17 1.34 -30.73 -8.54
N GLN A 18 1.03 -30.47 -9.81
CA GLN A 18 0.90 -31.54 -10.81
C GLN A 18 2.20 -32.34 -10.96
N LEU A 19 3.35 -31.66 -10.92
CA LEU A 19 4.64 -32.33 -10.97
C LEU A 19 4.90 -33.17 -9.71
N GLU A 20 4.50 -32.70 -8.53
CA GLU A 20 4.56 -33.48 -7.27
C GLU A 20 3.75 -34.77 -7.39
N ASP A 21 2.52 -34.69 -7.92
CA ASP A 21 1.64 -35.84 -8.11
C ASP A 21 2.22 -36.87 -9.10
N LEU A 22 2.83 -36.39 -10.19
CA LEU A 22 3.47 -37.25 -11.19
C LEU A 22 4.69 -37.97 -10.62
N ILE A 23 5.56 -37.25 -9.89
CA ILE A 23 6.75 -37.84 -9.25
C ILE A 23 6.32 -38.89 -8.22
N ALA A 24 5.28 -38.63 -7.44
CA ALA A 24 4.72 -39.58 -6.48
C ALA A 24 4.16 -40.84 -7.16
N GLY A 25 3.47 -40.69 -8.29
CA GLY A 25 2.93 -41.81 -9.07
C GLY A 25 3.98 -42.63 -9.83
N LEU A 26 5.14 -42.05 -10.13
CA LEU A 26 6.25 -42.71 -10.83
C LEU A 26 7.23 -43.43 -9.90
N GLU A 27 6.95 -43.49 -8.59
CA GLU A 27 7.84 -44.09 -7.56
C GLU A 27 9.29 -43.59 -7.65
N MET A 28 9.47 -42.33 -8.05
CA MET A 28 10.78 -41.71 -8.15
C MET A 28 11.44 -41.57 -6.77
N SER A 29 12.77 -41.38 -6.76
CA SER A 29 13.50 -41.24 -5.51
C SER A 29 12.95 -40.08 -4.65
N PRO A 30 13.06 -40.15 -3.31
CA PRO A 30 12.51 -39.13 -2.42
C PRO A 30 13.15 -37.75 -2.57
N GLU A 31 14.37 -37.69 -3.11
CA GLU A 31 15.20 -36.49 -3.19
C GLU A 31 14.61 -35.42 -4.15
N PRO A 32 14.30 -35.73 -5.44
CA PRO A 32 13.59 -34.82 -6.34
C PRO A 32 12.24 -34.32 -5.79
N TYR A 33 11.50 -35.19 -5.11
CA TYR A 33 10.22 -34.83 -4.51
C TYR A 33 10.40 -33.79 -3.38
N ALA A 34 11.37 -34.03 -2.49
CA ALA A 34 11.67 -33.12 -1.40
C ALA A 34 12.16 -31.76 -1.89
N GLU A 35 13.02 -31.73 -2.91
CA GLU A 35 13.50 -30.49 -3.52
C GLU A 35 12.36 -29.69 -4.16
N LEU A 36 11.52 -30.35 -4.97
CA LEU A 36 10.36 -29.72 -5.61
C LEU A 36 9.41 -29.09 -4.59
N LYS A 37 9.08 -29.86 -3.54
CA LYS A 37 8.22 -29.39 -2.45
C LYS A 37 8.84 -28.20 -1.72
N SER A 38 10.15 -28.21 -1.47
CA SER A 38 10.85 -27.06 -0.87
C SER A 38 10.69 -25.82 -1.74
N LYS A 39 10.91 -25.95 -3.06
CA LYS A 39 10.81 -24.81 -3.99
C LYS A 39 9.40 -24.25 -4.11
N ARG A 40 8.37 -25.10 -4.13
CA ARG A 40 6.98 -24.64 -4.11
C ARG A 40 6.69 -23.86 -2.82
N LEU A 41 7.05 -24.40 -1.66
CA LEU A 41 6.81 -23.74 -0.37
C LEU A 41 7.56 -22.41 -0.26
N GLU A 42 8.81 -22.34 -0.72
CA GLU A 42 9.58 -21.08 -0.80
C GLU A 42 8.85 -20.02 -1.66
N LEU A 43 8.30 -20.43 -2.81
CA LEU A 43 7.57 -19.54 -3.71
C LEU A 43 6.25 -19.04 -3.09
N GLU A 44 5.49 -19.94 -2.46
CA GLU A 44 4.24 -19.61 -1.77
C GLU A 44 4.46 -18.67 -0.58
N ASP A 45 5.51 -18.93 0.22
CA ASP A 45 5.87 -18.06 1.33
C ASP A 45 6.28 -16.65 0.85
N SER A 46 7.10 -16.57 -0.19
CA SER A 46 7.48 -15.30 -0.80
C SER A 46 6.26 -14.50 -1.29
N TYR A 47 5.30 -15.17 -1.93
CA TYR A 47 4.07 -14.53 -2.38
C TYR A 47 3.19 -14.05 -1.20
N ARG A 48 3.12 -14.83 -0.12
CA ARG A 48 2.42 -14.43 1.11
C ARG A 48 3.05 -13.19 1.75
N VAL A 49 4.38 -13.14 1.83
CA VAL A 49 5.10 -11.96 2.33
C VAL A 49 4.79 -10.73 1.48
N TYR A 50 4.76 -10.88 0.15
CA TYR A 50 4.37 -9.81 -0.76
C TYR A 50 2.96 -9.28 -0.49
N LEU A 51 1.96 -10.17 -0.31
CA LEU A 51 0.59 -9.77 0.02
C LEU A 51 0.52 -8.99 1.34
N ASN A 52 1.23 -9.46 2.39
CA ASN A 52 1.29 -8.77 3.66
C ASN A 52 1.89 -7.35 3.55
N ILE A 53 2.88 -7.16 2.67
CA ILE A 53 3.46 -5.84 2.40
C ILE A 53 2.43 -4.93 1.72
N LEU A 54 1.66 -5.44 0.76
CA LEU A 54 0.60 -4.66 0.11
C LEU A 54 -0.46 -4.22 1.12
N ASP A 55 -0.90 -5.10 2.01
CA ASP A 55 -1.90 -4.78 3.03
C ASP A 55 -1.38 -3.69 3.99
N ARG A 56 -0.12 -3.80 4.43
CA ARG A 56 0.53 -2.77 5.25
C ARG A 56 0.65 -1.44 4.51
N LEU A 57 0.99 -1.47 3.24
CA LEU A 57 1.09 -0.26 2.42
C LEU A 57 -0.28 0.42 2.27
N ALA A 58 -1.33 -0.36 2.01
CA ALA A 58 -2.70 0.15 1.94
C ALA A 58 -3.12 0.79 3.27
N PHE A 59 -2.80 0.16 4.40
CA PHE A 59 -3.05 0.73 5.73
C PHE A 59 -2.31 2.07 5.94
N HIS A 60 -1.03 2.15 5.56
CA HIS A 60 -0.26 3.38 5.70
C HIS A 60 -0.76 4.51 4.79
N ILE A 61 -1.19 4.18 3.57
CA ILE A 61 -1.81 5.15 2.64
C ILE A 61 -3.08 5.73 3.28
N ALA A 62 -3.99 4.86 3.74
CA ALA A 62 -5.24 5.32 4.37
C ALA A 62 -4.96 6.18 5.62
N THR A 63 -4.04 5.73 6.48
CA THR A 63 -3.64 6.49 7.69
C THR A 63 -3.08 7.87 7.33
N TYR A 64 -2.29 7.96 6.26
CA TYR A 64 -1.75 9.23 5.80
C TYR A 64 -2.84 10.14 5.24
N GLU A 65 -3.76 9.60 4.44
CA GLU A 65 -4.87 10.36 3.88
C GLU A 65 -5.78 10.92 4.98
N ASP A 66 -6.08 10.14 6.01
CA ASP A 66 -6.83 10.58 7.18
C ASP A 66 -6.12 11.72 7.91
N LEU A 67 -4.83 11.55 8.22
CA LEU A 67 -4.02 12.57 8.87
C LEU A 67 -3.90 13.84 8.02
N PHE A 68 -3.72 13.67 6.71
CA PHE A 68 -3.65 14.80 5.77
C PHE A 68 -4.95 15.60 5.79
N MET A 69 -6.10 14.93 5.81
CA MET A 69 -7.40 15.60 5.88
C MET A 69 -7.62 16.28 7.22
N GLU A 70 -7.21 15.67 8.33
CA GLU A 70 -7.23 16.29 9.66
C GLU A 70 -6.38 17.58 9.68
N VAL A 71 -5.12 17.49 9.26
CA VAL A 71 -4.19 18.63 9.26
C VAL A 71 -4.66 19.73 8.30
N LYS A 72 -5.08 19.38 7.07
CA LYS A 72 -5.50 20.35 6.07
C LYS A 72 -6.79 21.04 6.49
N VAL A 73 -7.85 20.26 6.74
CA VAL A 73 -9.21 20.80 6.90
C VAL A 73 -9.47 21.21 8.35
N GLN A 74 -9.17 20.34 9.30
CA GLN A 74 -9.55 20.55 10.70
C GLN A 74 -8.59 21.49 11.41
N TYR A 75 -7.31 21.44 11.08
CA TYR A 75 -6.31 22.31 11.69
C TYR A 75 -6.05 23.58 10.88
N ALA A 76 -5.43 23.47 9.70
CA ALA A 76 -4.89 24.61 8.97
C ALA A 76 -5.97 25.58 8.49
N VAL A 77 -6.99 25.07 7.78
CA VAL A 77 -8.08 25.91 7.26
C VAL A 77 -8.87 26.60 8.38
N ASN A 78 -9.15 25.88 9.48
CA ASN A 78 -9.87 26.46 10.62
C ASN A 78 -9.03 27.54 11.32
N HIS A 79 -7.75 27.29 11.58
CA HIS A 79 -6.86 28.30 12.16
C HIS A 79 -6.74 29.54 11.27
N PHE A 80 -6.60 29.38 9.95
CA PHE A 80 -6.56 30.53 9.06
C PHE A 80 -7.88 31.32 9.05
N LYS A 81 -9.04 30.64 9.12
CA LYS A 81 -10.34 31.31 9.24
C LYS A 81 -10.48 32.07 10.55
N GLU A 82 -9.98 31.53 11.66
CA GLU A 82 -10.00 32.19 12.97
C GLU A 82 -9.08 33.40 12.99
N LEU A 83 -7.84 33.27 12.51
CA LEU A 83 -6.91 34.38 12.36
C LEU A 83 -7.53 35.49 11.50
N LYS A 84 -8.29 35.14 10.45
CA LYS A 84 -8.93 36.12 9.56
C LYS A 84 -9.97 36.98 10.29
N LYS A 85 -10.60 36.46 11.36
CA LYS A 85 -11.54 37.23 12.19
C LYS A 85 -10.84 38.26 13.07
N GLN A 86 -9.57 38.03 13.40
CA GLN A 86 -8.79 38.86 14.33
C GLN A 86 -7.95 39.93 13.63
N VAL A 87 -7.66 39.75 12.34
CA VAL A 87 -6.80 40.67 11.56
C VAL A 87 -7.62 41.81 10.98
N GLN A 88 -7.10 43.05 11.07
CA GLN A 88 -7.75 44.22 10.50
C GLN A 88 -7.89 44.10 8.97
N PRO A 89 -9.07 44.42 8.40
CA PRO A 89 -9.27 44.43 6.96
C PRO A 89 -8.31 45.42 6.29
N LYS A 90 -7.64 45.01 5.21
CA LYS A 90 -6.64 45.79 4.41
C LYS A 90 -5.23 45.93 5.01
N SER A 91 -4.89 45.18 6.05
CA SER A 91 -3.49 45.05 6.47
C SER A 91 -2.71 44.07 5.59
N LEU A 92 -1.39 44.26 5.48
CA LEU A 92 -0.47 43.31 4.81
C LEU A 92 -0.62 41.88 5.35
N ALA A 93 -0.93 41.75 6.64
CA ALA A 93 -1.21 40.47 7.28
C ALA A 93 -2.49 39.82 6.76
N ALA A 94 -3.53 40.60 6.44
CA ALA A 94 -4.77 40.08 5.87
C ALA A 94 -4.61 39.57 4.43
N GLU A 95 -3.72 40.19 3.64
CA GLU A 95 -3.40 39.74 2.28
C GLU A 95 -2.63 38.43 2.30
N LYS A 96 -1.55 38.34 3.10
CA LYS A 96 -0.80 37.09 3.30
C LYS A 96 -1.70 35.96 3.81
N LEU A 97 -2.64 36.27 4.70
CA LEU A 97 -3.57 35.28 5.22
C LEU A 97 -4.56 34.79 4.16
N LYS A 98 -5.02 35.65 3.24
CA LYS A 98 -5.86 35.23 2.11
C LYS A 98 -5.11 34.27 1.18
N GLU A 99 -3.85 34.57 0.86
CA GLU A 99 -3.01 33.69 0.03
C GLU A 99 -2.81 32.32 0.69
N SER A 100 -2.50 32.29 1.98
CA SER A 100 -2.33 31.03 2.74
C SER A 100 -3.61 30.20 2.81
N ILE A 101 -4.80 30.83 2.91
CA ILE A 101 -6.09 30.12 2.85
C ILE A 101 -6.31 29.49 1.48
N VAL A 102 -6.02 30.23 0.40
CA VAL A 102 -6.17 29.72 -0.97
C VAL A 102 -5.27 28.50 -1.16
N LEU A 103 -4.00 28.59 -0.76
CA LEU A 103 -3.04 27.50 -0.83
C LEU A 103 -3.47 26.27 -0.03
N ALA A 104 -3.98 26.47 1.19
CA ALA A 104 -4.46 25.37 2.04
C ALA A 104 -5.77 24.73 1.52
N CYS A 105 -6.57 25.45 0.73
CA CYS A 105 -7.83 24.97 0.16
C CYS A 105 -7.68 24.38 -1.26
N SER A 106 -6.60 24.70 -1.99
CA SER A 106 -6.30 24.06 -3.29
C SER A 106 -6.09 22.56 -3.11
N THR A 107 -6.57 21.78 -4.10
CA THR A 107 -6.59 20.30 -4.12
C THR A 107 -5.25 19.70 -3.80
#